data_AF-A6GHM0-F1
#
_entry.id   AF-A6GHM0-F1
#
_cell.length_a   1.000
_cell.length_b   1.000
_cell.length_c   1.000
_cell.angle_alpha   90.00
_cell.angle_beta   90.00
_cell.angle_gamma   90.00
#
_symmetry.space_group_name_H-M   'P 1'
#
loop_
_entity.id
_entity.type
_entity.pdbx_description
1 polymer ?
#
loop_
_entity_poly.entity_id
_entity_poly.type
_entity_poly.pdbx_seq_one_letter_code
_entity_poly.pdbx_strand_id
1 'polypeptide(L)'
;MPAGSTHQNALGQPVGELLPNWTSRPRPGAAPMLGRYCRVEALDADAHAASLHAANCADLDGRSWTYLAYGPFPSKADYSAWVRSVQGRPDPIFHAIVDARSGEATGVASYLRIVPEHGVVEVGHIHYAPALQRTPAATEAMYLMMRRAFDELGYRRYEWKCDSLNAASRRAAERLGFAYEGTFCNAVVVKGRNRDTAWFAVTDARWPALREAFERWLDPANFDAQGRQRQPLAQLRERPRPG
;
A
#
# COMPACT_ATOMS: atom_id res chain seq x y z
N MET A 1 -0.55 13.85 16.77
CA MET A 1 -0.12 12.59 17.40
C MET A 1 -0.56 12.67 18.85
N PRO A 2 -1.42 11.77 19.38
CA PRO A 2 -1.61 11.74 20.82
C PRO A 2 -0.24 11.45 21.44
N ALA A 3 0.17 12.28 22.40
CA ALA A 3 1.39 12.05 23.16
C ALA A 3 1.27 10.69 23.84
N GLY A 4 2.19 9.76 23.56
CA GLY A 4 2.25 8.50 24.30
C GLY A 4 2.39 8.81 25.79
N SER A 5 1.75 8.02 26.65
CA SER A 5 1.94 8.16 28.09
C SER A 5 3.42 7.95 28.42
N THR A 6 4.07 8.98 28.96
CA THR A 6 5.46 8.88 29.42
C THR A 6 5.49 8.16 30.75
N HIS A 7 6.18 7.03 30.83
CA HIS A 7 6.45 6.30 32.06
C HIS A 7 7.89 6.57 32.51
N GLN A 8 8.25 6.26 33.75
CA GLN A 8 9.65 6.32 34.22
C GLN A 8 10.19 4.92 34.49
N ASN A 9 11.43 4.64 34.08
CA ASN A 9 12.13 3.41 34.43
C ASN A 9 12.70 3.47 35.87
N ALA A 10 13.34 2.38 36.33
CA ALA A 10 13.95 2.31 37.65
C ALA A 10 15.07 3.35 37.91
N LEU A 11 15.57 4.01 36.86
CA LEU A 11 16.60 5.06 36.91
C LEU A 11 15.98 6.48 36.83
N GLY A 12 14.65 6.60 36.84
CA GLY A 12 13.94 7.88 36.72
C GLY A 12 13.90 8.46 35.29
N GLN A 13 14.27 7.69 34.27
CA GLN A 13 14.30 8.16 32.88
C GLN A 13 12.94 7.95 32.20
N PRO A 14 12.48 8.88 31.34
CA PRO A 14 11.25 8.70 30.58
C PRO A 14 11.37 7.55 29.58
N VAL A 15 10.39 6.65 29.59
CA VAL A 15 10.26 5.51 28.68
C VAL A 15 8.83 5.43 28.15
N GLY A 16 8.65 4.74 27.03
CA GLY A 16 7.34 4.51 26.42
C GLY A 16 6.46 3.55 27.23
N GLU A 17 5.22 3.41 26.77
CA GLU A 17 4.23 2.48 27.34
C GLU A 17 4.73 1.03 27.35
N LEU A 18 4.45 0.30 28.44
CA LEU A 18 4.70 -1.13 28.54
C LEU A 18 3.66 -1.92 27.73
N LEU A 19 4.13 -2.92 26.99
CA LEU A 19 3.27 -3.84 26.22
C LEU A 19 3.46 -5.27 26.74
N PRO A 20 2.96 -5.60 27.95
CA PRO A 20 3.27 -6.87 28.63
C PRO A 20 2.78 -8.11 27.87
N ASN A 21 1.80 -7.95 26.98
CA ASN A 21 1.22 -9.02 26.18
C ASN A 21 1.66 -8.99 24.71
N TRP A 22 2.72 -8.24 24.38
CA TRP A 22 3.23 -8.18 23.02
C TRP A 22 3.87 -9.50 22.60
N THR A 23 3.54 -9.97 21.39
CA THR A 23 4.16 -11.14 20.76
C THR A 23 4.34 -10.88 19.27
N SER A 24 5.23 -11.62 18.61
CA SER A 24 5.44 -11.51 17.16
C SER A 24 4.13 -11.72 16.38
N ARG A 25 3.95 -10.98 15.29
CA ARG A 25 2.77 -11.08 14.42
C ARG A 25 2.98 -12.12 13.30
N PRO A 26 1.93 -12.77 12.77
CA PRO A 26 2.07 -13.66 11.63
C PRO A 26 2.54 -12.91 10.38
N ARG A 27 3.39 -13.50 9.53
CA ARG A 27 3.74 -12.88 8.24
C ARG A 27 2.49 -12.80 7.33
N PRO A 28 2.39 -11.82 6.42
CA PRO A 28 1.32 -11.80 5.43
C PRO A 28 1.31 -13.09 4.60
N GLY A 29 0.19 -13.80 4.60
CA GLY A 29 0.00 -15.02 3.82
C GLY A 29 -0.35 -14.75 2.35
N ALA A 30 -0.42 -15.83 1.57
CA ALA A 30 -0.74 -15.80 0.13
C ALA A 30 -2.25 -15.83 -0.19
N ALA A 31 -3.11 -15.94 0.82
CA ALA A 31 -4.55 -16.00 0.60
C ALA A 31 -5.05 -14.74 -0.12
N PRO A 32 -5.98 -14.84 -1.09
CA PRO A 32 -6.47 -13.66 -1.79
C PRO A 32 -7.24 -12.72 -0.85
N MET A 33 -7.08 -11.41 -1.03
CA MET A 33 -7.92 -10.41 -0.37
C MET A 33 -9.03 -10.00 -1.34
N LEU A 34 -10.27 -10.29 -0.96
CA LEU A 34 -11.44 -10.05 -1.81
C LEU A 34 -12.10 -8.72 -1.47
N GLY A 35 -12.28 -7.88 -2.49
CA GLY A 35 -13.03 -6.63 -2.44
C GLY A 35 -14.18 -6.61 -3.44
N ARG A 36 -14.82 -5.45 -3.57
CA ARG A 36 -15.94 -5.20 -4.47
C ARG A 36 -15.49 -4.84 -5.89
N TYR A 37 -14.42 -4.06 -6.00
CA TYR A 37 -13.88 -3.50 -7.24
C TYR A 37 -12.61 -4.24 -7.69
N CYS A 38 -11.86 -4.83 -6.75
CA CYS A 38 -10.70 -5.64 -7.08
C CYS A 38 -10.51 -6.83 -6.13
N ARG A 39 -9.65 -7.74 -6.57
CA ARG A 39 -9.04 -8.79 -5.74
C ARG A 39 -7.55 -8.54 -5.69
N VAL A 40 -6.94 -8.74 -4.53
CA VAL A 40 -5.48 -8.69 -4.38
C VAL A 40 -4.98 -10.10 -4.12
N GLU A 41 -4.34 -10.68 -5.12
CA GLU A 41 -3.97 -12.10 -5.19
C GLU A 41 -2.44 -12.25 -5.13
N ALA A 42 -1.93 -13.36 -4.63
CA ALA A 42 -0.49 -13.64 -4.68
C ALA A 42 -0.01 -13.56 -6.14
N LEU A 43 1.09 -12.83 -6.39
CA LEU A 43 1.57 -12.65 -7.74
C LEU A 43 2.05 -14.00 -8.31
N ASP A 44 1.63 -14.28 -9.54
CA ASP A 44 1.91 -15.51 -10.28
C ASP A 44 2.12 -15.19 -11.75
N ALA A 45 3.17 -15.73 -12.35
CA ALA A 45 3.58 -15.41 -13.71
C ALA A 45 2.60 -15.93 -14.76
N ASP A 46 2.10 -17.15 -14.57
CA ASP A 46 1.27 -17.81 -15.58
C ASP A 46 -0.15 -17.22 -15.56
N ALA A 47 -0.65 -16.84 -14.39
CA ALA A 47 -1.95 -16.18 -14.22
C ALA A 47 -1.93 -14.68 -14.57
N HIS A 48 -0.88 -13.93 -14.21
CA HIS A 48 -0.97 -12.46 -14.20
C HIS A 48 -0.03 -11.74 -15.19
N ALA A 49 1.09 -12.34 -15.59
CA ALA A 49 2.13 -11.59 -16.32
C ALA A 49 1.65 -11.07 -17.68
N ALA A 50 0.80 -11.84 -18.37
CA ALA A 50 0.28 -11.45 -19.68
C ALA A 50 -0.61 -10.19 -19.58
N SER A 51 -1.58 -10.18 -18.66
CA SER A 51 -2.50 -9.06 -18.48
C SER A 51 -1.80 -7.83 -17.90
N LEU A 52 -0.88 -8.02 -16.95
CA LEU A 52 -0.09 -6.94 -16.36
C LEU A 52 0.77 -6.25 -17.42
N HIS A 53 1.50 -7.03 -18.24
CA HIS A 53 2.30 -6.47 -19.32
C HIS A 53 1.42 -5.70 -20.31
N ALA A 54 0.31 -6.29 -20.77
CA ALA A 54 -0.61 -5.65 -21.70
C ALA A 54 -1.18 -4.33 -21.13
N ALA A 55 -1.59 -4.31 -19.86
CA ALA A 55 -2.08 -3.12 -19.19
C ALA A 55 -1.00 -2.03 -19.06
N ASN A 56 0.25 -2.44 -18.77
CA ASN A 56 1.38 -1.53 -18.63
C ASN A 56 1.80 -0.89 -19.96
N CYS A 57 1.62 -1.58 -21.10
CA CYS A 57 1.90 -1.03 -22.43
C CYS A 57 1.02 0.19 -22.79
N ALA A 58 -0.06 0.46 -22.05
CA ALA A 58 -0.83 1.69 -22.21
C ALA A 58 -0.06 2.96 -21.75
N ASP A 59 1.02 2.81 -20.96
CA ASP A 59 1.93 3.91 -20.61
C ASP A 59 2.98 4.11 -21.70
N LEU A 60 2.58 4.79 -22.78
CA LEU A 60 3.40 5.00 -23.98
C LEU A 60 4.71 5.76 -23.71
N ASP A 61 4.72 6.62 -22.69
CA ASP A 61 5.87 7.44 -22.32
C ASP A 61 6.76 6.78 -21.24
N GLY A 62 6.33 5.64 -20.68
CA GLY A 62 7.01 4.97 -19.56
C GLY A 62 7.04 5.78 -18.25
N ARG A 63 6.19 6.80 -18.10
CA ARG A 63 6.22 7.73 -16.95
C ARG A 63 5.97 7.03 -15.63
N SER A 64 5.16 5.98 -15.62
CA SER A 64 4.82 5.22 -14.41
C SER A 64 6.01 4.48 -13.80
N TRP A 65 7.09 4.28 -14.57
CA TRP A 65 8.31 3.59 -14.14
C TRP A 65 9.39 4.52 -13.59
N THR A 66 9.20 5.85 -13.69
CA THR A 66 10.21 6.88 -13.36
C THR A 66 10.82 6.67 -11.98
N TYR A 67 9.98 6.38 -10.97
CA TYR A 67 10.40 6.28 -9.57
C TYR A 67 10.52 4.83 -9.06
N LEU A 68 10.30 3.84 -9.93
CA LEU A 68 10.52 2.43 -9.60
C LEU A 68 11.97 2.05 -9.83
N ALA A 69 12.49 1.14 -9.00
CA ALA A 69 13.86 0.66 -9.08
C ALA A 69 14.13 -0.25 -10.29
N TYR A 70 13.06 -0.76 -10.92
CA TYR A 70 13.09 -1.65 -12.08
C TYR A 70 12.14 -1.15 -13.17
N GLY A 71 12.13 -1.88 -14.28
CA GLY A 71 11.33 -1.57 -15.46
C GLY A 71 11.78 -0.28 -16.17
N PRO A 72 11.12 0.06 -17.29
CA PRO A 72 10.04 -0.70 -17.95
C PRO A 72 10.52 -2.03 -18.54
N PHE A 73 9.58 -2.91 -18.88
CA PHE A 73 9.86 -4.20 -19.52
C PHE A 73 9.47 -4.13 -21.00
N PRO A 74 10.39 -4.42 -21.94
CA PRO A 74 10.13 -4.22 -23.36
C PRO A 74 9.29 -5.33 -23.99
N SER A 75 9.19 -6.50 -23.34
CA SER A 75 8.35 -7.60 -23.82
C SER A 75 7.61 -8.33 -22.69
N LYS A 76 6.57 -9.08 -23.07
CA LYS A 76 5.87 -10.01 -22.17
C LYS A 76 6.83 -11.03 -21.57
N ALA A 77 7.82 -11.49 -22.33
CA ALA A 77 8.80 -12.45 -21.86
C ALA A 77 9.65 -11.87 -20.71
N ASP A 78 10.10 -10.61 -20.86
CA ASP A 78 10.85 -9.91 -19.82
C ASP A 78 10.03 -9.67 -18.57
N TYR A 79 8.76 -9.25 -18.73
CA TYR A 79 7.86 -9.07 -17.60
C TYR A 79 7.59 -10.41 -16.88
N SER A 80 7.36 -11.48 -17.64
CA SER A 80 7.13 -12.82 -17.07
C SER A 80 8.36 -13.33 -16.33
N ALA A 81 9.56 -13.09 -16.85
CA ALA A 81 10.82 -13.44 -16.19
C ALA A 81 10.98 -12.66 -14.87
N TRP A 82 10.65 -11.37 -14.86
CA TRP A 82 10.62 -10.58 -13.63
C TRP A 82 9.61 -11.13 -12.63
N VAL A 83 8.37 -11.43 -13.03
CA VAL A 83 7.36 -12.01 -12.13
C VAL A 83 7.86 -13.32 -11.52
N ARG A 84 8.41 -14.22 -12.33
CA ARG A 84 9.00 -15.49 -11.84
C ARG A 84 10.13 -15.26 -10.84
N SER A 85 10.92 -14.21 -11.01
CA SER A 85 12.01 -13.87 -10.08
C SER A 85 11.53 -13.38 -8.71
N VAL A 86 10.29 -12.88 -8.61
CA VAL A 86 9.76 -12.26 -7.38
C VAL A 86 8.59 -13.00 -6.74
N GLN A 87 7.84 -13.81 -7.50
CA GLN A 87 6.73 -14.59 -6.99
C GLN A 87 7.18 -15.56 -5.90
N GLY A 88 6.35 -15.74 -4.87
CA GLY A 88 6.62 -16.67 -3.77
C GLY A 88 7.77 -16.27 -2.83
N ARG A 89 8.44 -15.14 -3.04
CA ARG A 89 9.48 -14.65 -2.11
C ARG A 89 8.87 -14.28 -0.75
N PRO A 90 9.62 -14.49 0.36
CA PRO A 90 9.14 -14.16 1.70
C PRO A 90 9.24 -12.66 2.03
N ASP A 91 10.05 -11.91 1.28
CA ASP A 91 10.18 -10.44 1.34
C ASP A 91 10.94 -9.94 0.07
N PRO A 92 10.39 -9.01 -0.71
CA PRO A 92 8.99 -8.57 -0.71
C PRO A 92 8.01 -9.69 -1.10
N ILE A 93 6.80 -9.66 -0.53
CA ILE A 93 5.68 -10.53 -0.91
C ILE A 93 4.80 -9.78 -1.90
N PHE A 94 4.97 -10.08 -3.19
CA PHE A 94 4.23 -9.44 -4.27
C PHE A 94 2.82 -9.99 -4.46
N HIS A 95 1.91 -9.07 -4.79
CA HIS A 95 0.53 -9.35 -5.13
C HIS A 95 0.15 -8.69 -6.46
N ALA A 96 -0.71 -9.36 -7.23
CA ALA A 96 -1.41 -8.79 -8.36
C ALA A 96 -2.71 -8.12 -7.89
N ILE A 97 -3.06 -7.00 -8.51
CA ILE A 97 -4.34 -6.30 -8.33
C ILE A 97 -5.20 -6.63 -9.54
N VAL A 98 -6.19 -7.48 -9.33
CA VAL A 98 -7.09 -8.00 -10.35
C VAL A 98 -8.38 -7.20 -10.33
N ASP A 99 -8.73 -6.59 -11.47
CA ASP A 99 -10.00 -5.88 -11.60
C ASP A 99 -11.16 -6.87 -11.50
N ALA A 100 -12.13 -6.60 -10.63
CA ALA A 100 -13.21 -7.54 -10.37
C ALA A 100 -14.19 -7.67 -11.56
N ARG A 101 -14.24 -6.67 -12.46
CA ARG A 101 -15.15 -6.67 -13.60
C ARG A 101 -14.56 -7.42 -14.79
N SER A 102 -13.29 -7.16 -15.14
CA SER A 102 -12.64 -7.84 -16.26
C SER A 102 -11.99 -9.16 -15.87
N GLY A 103 -11.62 -9.35 -14.60
CA GLY A 103 -10.79 -10.48 -14.17
C GLY A 103 -9.31 -10.35 -14.54
N GLU A 104 -8.90 -9.21 -15.09
CA GLU A 104 -7.54 -8.97 -15.55
C GLU A 104 -6.70 -8.27 -14.48
N ALA A 105 -5.43 -8.69 -14.31
CA ALA A 105 -4.50 -7.99 -13.45
C ALA A 105 -4.03 -6.67 -14.08
N THR A 106 -4.20 -5.57 -13.35
CA THR A 106 -3.95 -4.18 -13.81
C THR A 106 -2.98 -3.40 -12.92
N GLY A 107 -2.37 -4.07 -11.94
CA GLY A 107 -1.31 -3.49 -11.13
C GLY A 107 -0.69 -4.50 -10.19
N VAL A 108 0.39 -4.07 -9.53
CA VAL A 108 1.07 -4.84 -8.50
C VAL A 108 1.32 -3.98 -7.27
N ALA A 109 1.41 -4.63 -6.11
CA ALA A 109 1.88 -4.06 -4.86
C ALA A 109 2.51 -5.17 -4.02
N SER A 110 3.35 -4.84 -3.04
CA SER A 110 3.92 -5.83 -2.14
C SER A 110 3.90 -5.39 -0.69
N TYR A 111 3.88 -6.38 0.20
CA TYR A 111 4.38 -6.19 1.56
C TYR A 111 5.90 -6.38 1.53
N LEU A 112 6.65 -5.50 2.18
CA LEU A 112 8.11 -5.60 2.29
C LEU A 112 8.60 -5.06 3.62
N ARG A 113 9.88 -5.32 3.92
CA ARG A 113 10.52 -4.95 5.19
C ARG A 113 9.67 -5.43 6.37
N ILE A 114 9.27 -6.70 6.29
CA ILE A 114 8.34 -7.31 7.22
C ILE A 114 9.11 -7.63 8.51
N VAL A 115 8.72 -6.99 9.62
CA VAL A 115 9.31 -7.21 10.94
C VAL A 115 8.23 -7.72 11.91
N PRO A 116 7.93 -9.03 11.89
CA PRO A 116 6.94 -9.68 12.76
C PRO A 116 7.08 -9.33 14.24
N GLU A 117 8.32 -9.27 14.72
CA GLU A 117 8.69 -9.06 16.12
C GLU A 117 8.29 -7.67 16.62
N HIS A 118 8.09 -6.73 15.70
CA HIS A 118 7.67 -5.35 15.99
C HIS A 118 6.30 -5.01 15.41
N GLY A 119 5.69 -5.93 14.65
CA GLY A 119 4.41 -5.68 13.98
C GLY A 119 4.51 -4.51 13.02
N VAL A 120 5.62 -4.41 12.29
CA VAL A 120 5.88 -3.36 11.29
C VAL A 120 5.94 -4.00 9.90
N VAL A 121 5.23 -3.42 8.95
CA VAL A 121 5.30 -3.81 7.54
C VAL A 121 5.16 -2.58 6.65
N GLU A 122 5.88 -2.58 5.54
CA GLU A 122 5.76 -1.56 4.49
C GLU A 122 4.87 -2.09 3.37
N VAL A 123 4.09 -1.20 2.74
CA VAL A 123 3.56 -1.42 1.41
C VAL A 123 4.37 -0.62 0.40
N GLY A 124 4.80 -1.31 -0.65
CA GLY A 124 5.68 -0.74 -1.64
C GLY A 124 5.62 -1.51 -2.94
N HIS A 125 6.59 -1.22 -3.81
CA HIS A 125 6.60 -1.76 -5.18
C HIS A 125 5.27 -1.55 -5.92
N ILE A 126 4.53 -0.50 -5.56
CA ILE A 126 3.22 -0.21 -6.10
C ILE A 126 3.39 0.30 -7.52
N HIS A 127 2.84 -0.45 -8.48
CA HIS A 127 2.80 -0.05 -9.87
C HIS A 127 1.39 -0.28 -10.41
N TYR A 128 0.71 0.80 -10.76
CA TYR A 128 -0.63 0.77 -11.32
C TYR A 128 -0.55 1.07 -12.80
N ALA A 129 -1.04 0.16 -13.64
CA ALA A 129 -1.25 0.42 -15.05
C ALA A 129 -2.22 1.61 -15.21
N PRO A 130 -2.20 2.35 -16.34
CA PRO A 130 -3.05 3.51 -16.55
C PRO A 130 -4.54 3.27 -16.26
N ALA A 131 -5.07 2.09 -16.62
CA ALA A 131 -6.46 1.72 -16.41
C ALA A 131 -6.86 1.60 -14.92
N LEU A 132 -5.91 1.29 -14.03
CA LEU A 132 -6.15 1.18 -12.59
C LEU A 132 -6.05 2.54 -11.88
N GLN A 133 -5.25 3.46 -12.40
CA GLN A 133 -4.97 4.74 -11.73
C GLN A 133 -6.25 5.57 -11.55
N ARG A 134 -6.39 6.16 -10.35
CA ARG A 134 -7.53 7.04 -9.98
C ARG A 134 -8.91 6.36 -10.06
N THR A 135 -8.97 5.04 -9.90
CA THR A 135 -10.22 4.27 -9.81
C THR A 135 -10.57 3.87 -8.36
N PRO A 136 -11.80 3.42 -8.10
CA PRO A 136 -12.15 2.76 -6.83
C PRO A 136 -11.28 1.53 -6.54
N ALA A 137 -11.01 0.69 -7.55
CA ALA A 137 -10.15 -0.50 -7.44
C ALA A 137 -8.74 -0.18 -6.91
N ALA A 138 -8.13 0.92 -7.37
CA ALA A 138 -6.82 1.37 -6.88
C ALA A 138 -6.81 1.75 -5.40
N THR A 139 -7.92 2.31 -4.91
CA THR A 139 -8.07 2.69 -3.49
C THR A 139 -8.43 1.46 -2.66
N GLU A 140 -9.30 0.60 -3.19
CA GLU A 140 -9.69 -0.65 -2.53
C GLU A 140 -8.51 -1.60 -2.35
N ALA A 141 -7.61 -1.73 -3.34
CA ALA A 141 -6.41 -2.56 -3.20
C ALA A 141 -5.57 -2.16 -1.97
N MET A 142 -5.39 -0.86 -1.75
CA MET A 142 -4.65 -0.36 -0.57
C MET A 142 -5.44 -0.56 0.72
N TYR A 143 -6.77 -0.37 0.69
CA TYR A 143 -7.63 -0.67 1.82
C TYR A 143 -7.56 -2.14 2.22
N LEU A 144 -7.65 -3.07 1.28
CA LEU A 144 -7.57 -4.51 1.52
C LEU A 144 -6.23 -4.89 2.16
N MET A 145 -5.13 -4.35 1.63
CA MET A 145 -3.80 -4.61 2.19
C MET A 145 -3.61 -4.00 3.59
N MET A 146 -4.15 -2.80 3.86
CA MET A 146 -4.17 -2.22 5.20
C MET A 146 -5.03 -3.06 6.15
N ARG A 147 -6.23 -3.46 5.72
CA ARG A 147 -7.16 -4.27 6.50
C ARG A 147 -6.53 -5.58 6.92
N ARG A 148 -5.85 -6.28 6.01
CA ARG A 148 -5.11 -7.49 6.37
C ARG A 148 -4.01 -7.20 7.41
N ALA A 149 -3.20 -6.17 7.20
CA ALA A 149 -2.12 -5.85 8.13
C ALA A 149 -2.65 -5.59 9.55
N PHE A 150 -3.71 -4.79 9.69
CA PHE A 150 -4.25 -4.40 10.99
C PHE A 150 -5.25 -5.42 11.57
N ASP A 151 -6.31 -5.75 10.83
CA ASP A 151 -7.43 -6.55 11.35
C ASP A 151 -7.12 -8.06 11.37
N GLU A 152 -6.40 -8.59 10.38
CA GLU A 152 -6.11 -10.03 10.29
C GLU A 152 -4.79 -10.39 11.00
N LEU A 153 -3.74 -9.59 10.80
CA LEU A 153 -2.39 -9.90 11.28
C LEU A 153 -2.02 -9.17 12.59
N GLY A 154 -2.79 -8.16 13.01
CA GLY A 154 -2.56 -7.41 14.23
C GLY A 154 -1.30 -6.54 14.23
N TYR A 155 -0.79 -6.14 13.05
CA TYR A 155 0.36 -5.24 12.95
C TYR A 155 0.01 -3.88 13.55
N ARG A 156 1.02 -3.21 14.10
CA ARG A 156 0.86 -1.93 14.78
C ARG A 156 1.27 -0.74 13.92
N ARG A 157 2.03 -0.99 12.86
CA ARG A 157 2.56 0.04 11.99
C ARG A 157 2.59 -0.42 10.54
N TYR A 158 1.99 0.39 9.67
CA TYR A 158 1.93 0.19 8.23
C TYR A 158 2.59 1.37 7.52
N GLU A 159 3.69 1.10 6.82
CA GLU A 159 4.55 2.13 6.25
C GLU A 159 4.32 2.33 4.75
N TRP A 160 4.46 3.57 4.30
CA TRP A 160 4.56 3.94 2.89
C TRP A 160 5.81 4.78 2.69
N LYS A 161 6.57 4.47 1.65
CA LYS A 161 7.74 5.27 1.25
C LYS A 161 7.73 5.57 -0.22
N CYS A 162 8.25 6.74 -0.54
CA CYS A 162 8.49 7.10 -1.92
C CYS A 162 9.70 8.03 -2.04
N ASP A 163 10.17 8.19 -3.27
CA ASP A 163 11.04 9.29 -3.64
C ASP A 163 10.38 10.63 -3.24
N SER A 164 11.15 11.54 -2.62
CA SER A 164 10.65 12.85 -2.18
C SER A 164 10.13 13.71 -3.33
N LEU A 165 10.63 13.49 -4.55
CA LEU A 165 10.21 14.16 -5.78
C LEU A 165 8.99 13.48 -6.44
N ASN A 166 8.59 12.28 -5.99
CA ASN A 166 7.38 11.62 -6.49
C ASN A 166 6.12 12.22 -5.84
N ALA A 167 5.73 13.41 -6.31
CA ALA A 167 4.59 14.14 -5.79
C ALA A 167 3.26 13.36 -5.90
N ALA A 168 3.12 12.50 -6.92
CA ALA A 168 1.93 11.67 -7.06
C ALA A 168 1.82 10.62 -5.94
N SER A 169 2.93 9.94 -5.62
CA SER A 169 2.96 8.98 -4.53
C SER A 169 2.79 9.62 -3.15
N ARG A 170 3.38 10.82 -2.93
CA ARG A 170 3.20 11.57 -1.68
C ARG A 170 1.73 11.94 -1.45
N ARG A 171 1.07 12.51 -2.47
CA ARG A 171 -0.37 12.82 -2.43
C ARG A 171 -1.23 11.56 -2.24
N ALA A 172 -0.82 10.42 -2.79
CA ALA A 172 -1.52 9.16 -2.57
C ALA A 172 -1.42 8.72 -1.10
N ALA A 173 -0.23 8.72 -0.50
CA ALA A 173 -0.05 8.38 0.91
C ALA A 173 -0.88 9.29 1.83
N GLU A 174 -0.83 10.60 1.62
CA GLU A 174 -1.61 11.58 2.37
C GLU A 174 -3.12 11.37 2.19
N ARG A 175 -3.60 11.13 0.96
CA ARG A 175 -5.02 10.84 0.67
C ARG A 175 -5.51 9.58 1.37
N LEU A 176 -4.68 8.54 1.41
CA LEU A 176 -4.99 7.24 2.02
C LEU A 176 -4.89 7.25 3.56
N GLY A 177 -4.37 8.33 4.15
CA GLY A 177 -4.38 8.53 5.60
C GLY A 177 -3.07 8.30 6.32
N PHE A 178 -2.00 8.00 5.58
CA PHE A 178 -0.67 7.97 6.17
C PHE A 178 -0.26 9.37 6.64
N ALA A 179 0.35 9.45 7.83
CA ALA A 179 0.97 10.68 8.31
C ALA A 179 2.44 10.72 7.87
N TYR A 180 2.90 11.88 7.42
CA TYR A 180 4.31 12.12 7.10
C TYR A 180 5.15 12.17 8.38
N GLU A 181 6.30 11.49 8.37
CA GLU A 181 7.19 11.38 9.54
C GLU A 181 8.58 11.94 9.29
N GLY A 182 8.93 12.25 8.04
CA GLY A 182 10.22 12.84 7.70
C GLY A 182 10.73 12.43 6.33
N THR A 183 11.84 13.05 5.93
CA THR A 183 12.57 12.70 4.72
C THR A 183 13.99 12.32 5.10
N PHE A 184 14.42 11.14 4.68
CA PHE A 184 15.80 10.72 4.81
C PHE A 184 16.56 11.22 3.58
N CYS A 185 17.43 12.20 3.79
CA CYS A 185 18.29 12.74 2.73
C CYS A 185 19.35 11.72 2.34
N ASN A 186 19.68 11.65 1.04
CA ASN A 186 20.68 10.73 0.49
C ASN A 186 20.44 9.26 0.84
N ALA A 187 19.16 8.86 0.99
CA ALA A 187 18.81 7.54 1.52
C ALA A 187 19.28 6.40 0.63
N VAL A 188 19.13 6.54 -0.70
CA VAL A 188 19.52 5.51 -1.68
C VAL A 188 19.90 6.15 -3.03
N VAL A 189 20.63 5.40 -3.86
CA VAL A 189 20.86 5.73 -5.27
C VAL A 189 19.97 4.83 -6.13
N VAL A 190 19.10 5.41 -6.97
CA VAL A 190 18.20 4.68 -7.87
C VAL A 190 18.43 5.17 -9.29
N LYS A 191 18.65 4.24 -10.23
CA LYS A 191 18.90 4.56 -11.66
C LYS A 191 20.00 5.64 -11.83
N GLY A 192 21.06 5.55 -11.02
CA GLY A 192 22.21 6.46 -11.03
C GLY A 192 21.95 7.86 -10.44
N ARG A 193 20.82 8.08 -9.76
CA ARG A 193 20.44 9.38 -9.18
C ARG A 193 20.28 9.28 -7.67
N ASN A 194 20.56 10.38 -6.98
CA ASN A 194 20.18 10.53 -5.57
C ASN A 194 18.67 10.39 -5.41
N ARG A 195 18.24 9.67 -4.36
CA ARG A 195 16.86 9.63 -3.91
C ARG A 195 16.80 9.90 -2.41
N ASP A 196 16.24 11.05 -2.07
CA ASP A 196 15.75 11.29 -0.72
C ASP A 196 14.43 10.54 -0.55
N THR A 197 14.23 9.90 0.60
CA THR A 197 13.06 9.06 0.83
C THR A 197 12.12 9.73 1.82
N ALA A 198 10.91 10.07 1.35
CA ALA A 198 9.82 10.55 2.20
C ALA A 198 9.13 9.35 2.87
N TRP A 199 8.98 9.41 4.20
CA TRP A 199 8.39 8.37 5.03
C TRP A 199 7.02 8.77 5.52
N PHE A 200 6.07 7.83 5.42
CA PHE A 200 4.73 7.98 5.96
C PHE A 200 4.28 6.69 6.66
N ALA A 201 3.38 6.82 7.63
CA ALA A 201 2.83 5.65 8.33
C ALA A 201 1.37 5.81 8.77
N VAL A 202 0.69 4.66 8.87
CA VAL A 202 -0.55 4.48 9.64
C VAL A 202 -0.23 3.59 10.84
N THR A 203 -0.83 3.90 11.99
CA THR A 203 -0.71 3.08 13.21
C THR A 203 -2.04 2.37 13.51
N ASP A 204 -1.96 1.29 14.29
CA ASP A 204 -3.12 0.57 14.83
C ASP A 204 -4.17 1.51 15.47
N ALA A 205 -3.75 2.47 16.28
CA ALA A 205 -4.65 3.43 16.92
C ALA A 205 -5.43 4.31 15.93
N ARG A 206 -4.88 4.56 14.73
CA ARG A 206 -5.53 5.37 13.69
C ARG A 206 -6.37 4.53 12.72
N TRP A 207 -6.14 3.23 12.68
CA TRP A 207 -6.77 2.34 11.72
C TRP A 207 -8.30 2.28 11.82
N PRO A 208 -8.95 2.16 13.00
CA PRO A 208 -10.40 2.05 13.08
C PRO A 208 -11.16 3.19 12.38
N ALA A 209 -10.74 4.44 12.61
CA ALA A 209 -11.34 5.61 11.96
C ALA A 209 -11.06 5.64 10.44
N LEU A 210 -9.88 5.21 10.01
CA LEU A 210 -9.55 5.09 8.59
C LEU A 210 -10.40 4.01 7.91
N ARG A 211 -10.54 2.83 8.53
CA ARG A 211 -11.36 1.72 8.04
C ARG A 211 -12.78 2.19 7.75
N GLU A 212 -13.42 2.88 8.70
CA GLU A 212 -14.76 3.42 8.50
C GLU A 212 -14.84 4.43 7.35
N ALA A 213 -13.82 5.29 7.18
CA ALA A 213 -13.78 6.24 6.08
C ALA A 213 -13.61 5.54 4.72
N PHE A 214 -12.78 4.50 4.65
CA PHE A 214 -12.62 3.68 3.45
C PHE A 214 -13.91 2.96 3.08
N GLU A 215 -14.58 2.32 4.05
CA GLU A 215 -15.83 1.60 3.82
C GLU A 215 -16.92 2.53 3.31
N ARG A 216 -17.07 3.74 3.87
CA ARG A 216 -18.01 4.73 3.34
C ARG A 216 -17.63 5.23 1.96
N TRP A 217 -16.33 5.40 1.69
CA TRP A 217 -15.87 5.86 0.39
C TRP A 217 -16.09 4.81 -0.72
N LEU A 218 -15.87 3.54 -0.38
CA LEU A 218 -16.02 2.37 -1.27
C LEU A 218 -17.47 1.88 -1.37
N ASP A 219 -18.40 2.44 -0.60
CA ASP A 219 -19.82 2.15 -0.75
C ASP A 219 -20.31 2.62 -2.14
N PRO A 220 -21.01 1.77 -2.91
CA PRO A 220 -21.60 2.17 -4.19
C PRO A 220 -22.45 3.44 -4.11
N ALA A 221 -23.10 3.71 -2.98
CA ALA A 221 -23.88 4.92 -2.76
C ALA A 221 -23.03 6.20 -2.83
N ASN A 222 -21.72 6.11 -2.60
CA ASN A 222 -20.79 7.23 -2.74
C ASN A 222 -20.41 7.53 -4.20
N PHE A 223 -20.95 6.81 -5.20
CA PHE A 223 -20.69 7.07 -6.61
C PHE A 223 -21.98 7.41 -7.35
N ASP A 224 -21.91 8.34 -8.31
CA ASP A 224 -23.01 8.65 -9.22
C ASP A 224 -23.07 7.66 -10.40
N ALA A 225 -24.09 7.81 -11.26
CA ALA A 225 -24.28 6.93 -12.42
C ALA A 225 -23.14 7.03 -13.45
N GLN A 226 -22.30 8.04 -13.37
CA GLN A 226 -21.11 8.23 -14.22
C GLN A 226 -19.82 7.76 -13.51
N GLY A 227 -19.93 7.14 -12.33
CA GLY A 227 -18.80 6.65 -11.55
C GLY A 227 -18.00 7.75 -10.85
N ARG A 228 -18.53 8.98 -10.75
CA ARG A 228 -17.88 10.06 -10.00
C ARG A 228 -18.21 9.94 -8.52
N GLN A 229 -17.19 10.09 -7.68
CA GLN A 229 -17.38 10.10 -6.22
C GLN A 229 -18.23 11.31 -5.79
N ARG A 230 -19.17 11.10 -4.86
CA ARG A 230 -19.98 12.14 -4.23
C ARG A 230 -19.23 12.81 -3.09
N GLN A 231 -18.49 12.04 -2.30
CA GLN A 231 -17.64 12.53 -1.23
C GLN A 231 -16.21 11.99 -1.39
N PRO A 232 -15.18 12.86 -1.35
CA PRO A 232 -13.79 12.42 -1.40
C PRO A 232 -13.35 11.75 -0.09
N LEU A 233 -12.48 10.75 -0.19
CA LEU A 233 -11.94 10.02 0.95
C LEU A 233 -11.33 10.94 2.02
N ALA A 234 -10.63 12.00 1.60
CA ALA A 234 -10.04 12.97 2.52
C ALA A 234 -11.09 13.63 3.43
N GLN A 235 -12.24 14.04 2.88
CA GLN A 235 -13.35 14.61 3.66
C GLN A 235 -13.98 13.57 4.59
N LEU A 236 -14.09 12.33 4.14
CA LEU A 236 -14.65 11.24 4.95
C LEU A 236 -13.77 10.89 6.15
N ARG A 237 -12.45 11.07 6.03
CA ARG A 237 -11.52 10.84 7.14
C ARG A 237 -11.58 11.91 8.23
N GLU A 238 -12.04 13.12 7.90
CA GLU A 238 -12.19 14.24 8.85
C GLU A 238 -13.52 14.22 9.60
N ARG A 239 -14.51 13.44 9.13
CA ARG A 239 -15.85 13.34 9.72
C ARG A 239 -16.10 11.93 10.27
N PRO A 240 -16.08 11.72 11.59
CA PRO A 240 -16.56 10.48 12.20
C PRO A 240 -18.04 10.27 11.84
N ARG A 241 -18.53 9.02 11.83
CA ARG A 241 -19.98 8.77 11.70
C ARG A 241 -20.72 9.50 12.84
N PRO A 242 -21.83 10.19 12.58
CA PRO A 242 -22.73 10.59 13.66
C PRO A 242 -23.22 9.30 14.34
N GLY A 243 -23.13 9.29 15.67
CA GLY A 243 -23.53 8.15 16.52
C GLY A 243 -25.03 7.92 16.54
#